data_AF-A0A925PJ37-F1
#
_entry.id   AF-A0A925PJ37-F1
#
_cell.length_a   1.000
_cell.length_b   1.000
_cell.length_c   1.000
_cell.angle_alpha   90.00
_cell.angle_beta   90.00
_cell.angle_gamma   90.00
#
_symmetry.space_group_name_H-M   'P 1'
#
loop_
_entity.id
_entity.type
_entity.pdbx_description
1 polymer ?
#
loop_
_entity_poly.entity_id
_entity_poly.type
_entity_poly.pdbx_seq_one_letter_code
_entity_poly.pdbx_strand_id
1 'polypeptide(L)'
;MDIVQSTLARIKPVNPELLQLAQAKLDNKTKPLGSLGRLEEFARRIAAISGTLEPDTTKKVVFTFAGDHGVTAEGISLFPREVTTQMVFNFLAGGAGVNVLARHVGAEVRVVDVGVDYDFGNVPGMIHRKVARGTRNLAMGAAMSRDEMLAALQVGIDLADQCKAEGIALVGTGEMGIGNTTPSSAIIAAISGKSVSDVTHRGTGINDAA
;
A
#
# COMPACT_ATOMS: atom_id res chain seq x y z
N MET A 1 14.15 -13.22 17.84
CA MET A 1 12.82 -12.60 17.61
C MET A 1 12.71 -12.40 16.13
N ASP A 2 11.67 -12.92 15.47
CA ASP A 2 11.52 -12.74 14.02
C ASP A 2 11.23 -11.25 13.67
N ILE A 3 11.38 -10.90 12.39
CA ILE A 3 11.21 -9.51 11.93
C ILE A 3 9.85 -8.92 12.33
N VAL A 4 8.80 -9.74 12.28
CA VAL A 4 7.44 -9.33 12.61
C VAL A 4 7.36 -8.95 14.09
N GLN A 5 7.80 -9.83 14.98
CA GLN A 5 7.77 -9.58 16.42
C GLN A 5 8.62 -8.36 16.81
N SER A 6 9.81 -8.21 16.22
CA SER A 6 10.67 -7.04 16.48
C SER A 6 10.04 -5.73 16.00
N THR A 7 9.35 -5.75 14.86
CA THR A 7 8.66 -4.58 14.29
C THR A 7 7.42 -4.23 15.12
N LEU A 8 6.61 -5.21 15.49
CA LEU A 8 5.44 -5.01 16.34
C LEU A 8 5.80 -4.39 17.69
N ALA A 9 6.91 -4.81 18.30
CA ALA A 9 7.40 -4.25 19.56
C ALA A 9 7.80 -2.76 19.46
N ARG A 10 8.10 -2.25 18.25
CA ARG A 10 8.42 -0.83 18.01
C ARG A 10 7.18 0.04 17.80
N ILE A 11 6.01 -0.55 17.51
CA ILE A 11 4.77 0.20 17.30
C ILE A 11 4.23 0.66 18.65
N LYS A 12 4.05 1.97 18.82
CA LYS A 12 3.59 2.59 20.06
C LYS A 12 2.25 3.29 19.85
N PRO A 13 1.38 3.34 20.88
CA PRO A 13 0.21 4.21 20.83
C PRO A 13 0.66 5.68 20.70
N VAL A 14 -0.18 6.50 20.06
CA VAL A 14 0.03 7.96 20.03
C VAL A 14 -0.12 8.55 21.43
N ASN A 15 0.56 9.68 21.70
CA ASN A 15 0.42 10.37 22.99
C ASN A 15 -0.99 10.97 23.12
N PRO A 16 -1.82 10.55 24.11
CA PRO A 16 -3.15 11.11 24.31
C PRO A 16 -3.15 12.60 24.65
N GLU A 17 -2.11 13.10 25.31
CA GLU A 17 -1.96 14.51 25.63
C GLU A 17 -1.78 15.36 24.36
N LEU A 18 -1.01 14.87 23.39
CA LEU A 18 -0.88 15.56 22.09
C LEU A 18 -2.20 15.64 21.34
N LEU A 19 -3.06 14.62 21.45
CA LEU A 19 -4.42 14.70 20.90
C LEU A 19 -5.20 15.86 21.56
N GLN A 20 -5.14 15.98 22.90
CA GLN A 20 -5.85 17.04 23.62
C GLN A 20 -5.29 18.43 23.28
N LEU A 21 -3.96 18.59 23.31
CA LEU A 21 -3.28 19.85 22.98
C LEU A 21 -3.55 20.27 21.53
N ALA A 22 -3.55 19.33 20.59
CA ALA A 22 -3.89 19.64 19.20
C ALA A 22 -5.37 20.03 19.03
N GLN A 23 -6.31 19.40 19.76
CA GLN A 23 -7.70 19.83 19.76
C GLN A 23 -7.86 21.26 20.32
N ALA A 24 -7.23 21.56 21.46
CA ALA A 24 -7.26 22.90 22.03
C ALA A 24 -6.69 23.97 21.08
N LYS A 25 -5.60 23.64 20.36
CA LYS A 25 -5.04 24.51 19.31
C LYS A 25 -6.01 24.71 18.14
N LEU A 26 -6.80 23.70 17.77
CA LEU A 26 -7.82 23.79 16.72
C LEU A 26 -9.03 24.61 17.17
N ASP A 27 -9.47 24.44 18.41
CA ASP A 27 -10.62 25.15 19.00
C ASP A 27 -10.35 26.65 19.15
N ASN A 28 -9.08 27.04 19.37
CA ASN A 28 -8.65 28.43 19.46
C ASN A 28 -8.44 29.12 18.08
N LYS A 29 -8.77 28.46 16.97
CA LYS A 29 -8.75 29.09 15.64
C LYS A 29 -9.99 29.95 15.44
N THR A 30 -9.90 30.96 14.59
CA THR A 30 -11.03 31.83 14.21
C THR A 30 -12.07 31.09 13.36
N LYS A 31 -12.82 30.18 13.99
CA LYS A 31 -13.90 29.37 13.41
C LYS A 31 -14.87 28.96 14.52
N PRO A 32 -16.15 28.67 14.22
CA PRO A 32 -17.01 28.01 15.19
C PRO A 32 -16.44 26.64 15.60
N LEU A 33 -16.61 26.26 16.86
CA LEU A 33 -16.14 24.97 17.38
C LEU A 33 -16.66 23.80 16.53
N GLY A 34 -15.75 22.91 16.12
CA GLY A 34 -16.07 21.73 15.31
C GLY A 34 -16.54 22.00 13.87
N SER A 35 -16.57 23.25 13.40
CA SER A 35 -17.10 23.60 12.07
C SER A 35 -16.35 22.99 10.89
N LEU A 36 -15.10 22.54 11.07
CA LEU A 36 -14.33 21.85 10.02
C LEU A 36 -14.47 20.31 10.07
N GLY A 37 -15.25 19.77 11.01
CA GLY A 37 -15.60 18.35 11.09
C GLY A 37 -14.38 17.43 11.05
N ARG A 38 -14.35 16.51 10.07
CA ARG A 38 -13.28 15.51 9.92
C ARG A 38 -11.90 16.10 9.67
N LEU A 39 -11.80 17.33 9.16
CA LEU A 39 -10.49 17.98 9.00
C LEU A 39 -9.81 18.22 10.36
N GLU A 40 -10.58 18.53 11.40
CA GLU A 40 -10.07 18.68 12.77
C GLU A 40 -9.61 17.33 13.32
N GLU A 41 -10.41 16.27 13.08
CA GLU A 41 -10.07 14.89 13.44
C GLU A 41 -8.72 14.49 12.84
N PHE A 42 -8.53 14.71 11.53
CA PHE A 42 -7.30 14.34 10.83
C PHE A 42 -6.11 15.18 11.28
N ALA A 43 -6.25 16.50 11.41
CA ALA A 43 -5.17 17.38 11.85
C ALA A 43 -4.63 16.98 13.24
N ARG A 44 -5.54 16.70 14.18
CA ARG A 44 -5.21 16.24 15.53
C ARG A 44 -4.49 14.89 15.51
N ARG A 45 -4.95 13.95 14.68
CA ARG A 45 -4.32 12.63 14.54
C ARG A 45 -2.91 12.73 13.96
N ILE A 46 -2.72 13.54 12.91
CA ILE A 46 -1.38 13.75 12.32
C ILE A 46 -0.44 14.34 13.37
N ALA A 47 -0.86 15.38 14.11
CA ALA A 47 -0.05 15.95 15.18
C ALA A 47 0.41 14.91 16.23
N ALA A 48 -0.51 14.04 16.66
CA ALA A 48 -0.21 13.00 17.65
C ALA A 48 0.69 11.88 17.10
N ILE A 49 0.54 11.50 15.82
CA ILE A 49 1.41 10.52 15.15
C ILE A 49 2.82 11.11 14.94
N SER A 50 2.92 12.37 14.54
CA SER A 50 4.18 13.07 14.30
C SER A 50 4.91 13.48 15.59
N GLY A 51 4.22 13.45 16.74
CA GLY A 51 4.80 13.86 18.03
C GLY A 51 4.92 15.37 18.21
N THR A 52 4.23 16.18 17.41
CA THR A 52 4.34 17.65 17.39
C THR A 52 3.02 18.30 17.01
N LEU A 53 2.74 19.50 17.54
CA LEU A 53 1.56 20.31 17.17
C LEU A 53 1.71 21.03 15.82
N GLU A 54 2.87 20.91 15.18
CA GLU A 54 3.21 21.52 13.89
C GLU A 54 3.86 20.49 12.98
N PRO A 55 3.12 19.46 12.54
CA PRO A 55 3.66 18.44 11.66
C PRO A 55 3.93 19.04 10.28
N ASP A 56 5.16 18.89 9.80
CA ASP A 56 5.50 19.13 8.39
C ASP A 56 5.07 17.93 7.55
N THR A 57 4.15 18.14 6.61
CA THR A 57 3.61 17.12 5.71
C THR A 57 3.98 17.37 4.24
N THR A 58 5.00 18.20 3.99
CA THR A 58 5.43 18.58 2.65
C THR A 58 6.01 17.40 1.87
N LYS A 59 6.88 16.60 2.50
CA LYS A 59 7.49 15.41 1.88
C LYS A 59 6.57 14.19 1.96
N LYS A 60 6.18 13.67 0.79
CA LYS A 60 5.19 12.60 0.65
C LYS A 60 5.62 11.62 -0.43
N VAL A 61 5.32 10.35 -0.22
CA VAL A 61 5.60 9.29 -1.21
C VAL A 61 4.40 8.36 -1.35
N VAL A 62 4.18 7.85 -2.55
CA VAL A 62 3.28 6.74 -2.83
C VAL A 62 4.12 5.59 -3.38
N PHE A 63 4.16 4.47 -2.65
CA PHE A 63 4.76 3.25 -3.17
C PHE A 63 3.76 2.50 -4.04
N THR A 64 4.19 2.03 -5.21
CA THR A 64 3.40 1.14 -6.07
C THR A 64 4.10 -0.21 -6.13
N PHE A 65 3.58 -1.18 -5.36
CA PHE A 65 4.12 -2.52 -5.26
C PHE A 65 3.57 -3.41 -6.39
N ALA A 66 4.47 -3.97 -7.20
CA ALA A 66 4.10 -4.80 -8.33
C ALA A 66 4.44 -6.27 -8.08
N GLY A 67 3.50 -7.15 -8.43
CA GLY A 67 3.68 -8.60 -8.39
C GLY A 67 2.61 -9.36 -9.18
N ASP A 68 2.97 -10.51 -9.73
CA ASP A 68 2.03 -11.37 -10.47
C ASP A 68 1.45 -12.47 -9.57
N HIS A 69 0.27 -12.98 -9.94
CA HIS A 69 -0.45 -13.96 -9.15
C HIS A 69 -0.73 -15.23 -9.95
N GLY A 70 -0.26 -16.39 -9.49
CA GLY A 70 -0.49 -17.67 -10.20
C GLY A 70 -1.96 -18.07 -10.33
N VAL A 71 -2.86 -17.50 -9.53
CA VAL A 71 -4.31 -17.75 -9.63
C VAL A 71 -4.93 -17.20 -10.93
N THR A 72 -4.22 -16.34 -11.67
CA THR A 72 -4.70 -15.89 -12.99
C THR A 72 -4.84 -17.04 -13.99
N ALA A 73 -4.20 -18.19 -13.75
CA ALA A 73 -4.39 -19.41 -14.53
C ALA A 73 -5.84 -19.92 -14.51
N GLU A 74 -6.65 -19.53 -13.51
CA GLU A 74 -8.06 -19.90 -13.36
C GLU A 74 -9.02 -19.02 -14.17
N GLY A 75 -8.54 -18.15 -15.07
CA GLY A 75 -9.40 -17.32 -15.93
C GLY A 75 -10.11 -16.19 -15.20
N ILE A 76 -9.66 -15.82 -14.00
CA ILE A 76 -10.25 -14.79 -13.13
C ILE A 76 -9.97 -13.34 -13.55
N SER A 77 -9.49 -13.10 -14.77
CA SER A 77 -9.24 -11.74 -15.28
C SER A 77 -9.38 -11.70 -16.79
N LEU A 78 -9.93 -10.59 -17.30
CA LEU A 78 -9.99 -10.34 -18.74
C LEU A 78 -8.66 -9.88 -19.34
N PHE A 79 -7.72 -9.45 -18.49
CA PHE A 79 -6.43 -8.94 -18.94
C PHE A 79 -5.37 -10.03 -18.85
N PRO A 80 -4.49 -10.13 -19.85
CA PRO A 80 -3.37 -11.06 -19.80
C PRO A 80 -2.36 -10.60 -18.75
N ARG A 81 -1.63 -11.54 -18.14
CA ARG A 81 -0.68 -11.28 -17.05
C ARG A 81 0.41 -10.27 -17.43
N GLU A 82 0.75 -10.19 -18.71
CA GLU A 82 1.76 -9.27 -19.27
C GLU A 82 1.39 -7.79 -19.05
N VAL A 83 0.11 -7.48 -18.78
CA VAL A 83 -0.34 -6.12 -18.44
C VAL A 83 0.31 -5.62 -17.15
N THR A 84 0.66 -6.49 -16.19
CA THR A 84 1.44 -6.09 -15.00
C THR A 84 2.73 -5.40 -15.42
N THR A 85 3.52 -6.04 -16.28
CA THR A 85 4.79 -5.50 -16.79
C THR A 85 4.61 -4.19 -17.55
N GLN A 86 3.60 -4.11 -18.41
CA GLN A 86 3.30 -2.90 -19.19
C GLN A 86 2.95 -1.71 -18.27
N MET A 87 2.13 -1.95 -17.26
CA MET A 87 1.77 -0.91 -16.28
C MET A 87 2.96 -0.49 -15.43
N VAL A 88 3.86 -1.41 -15.08
CA VAL A 88 5.11 -1.07 -14.39
C VAL A 88 5.95 -0.09 -15.22
N PHE A 89 6.13 -0.34 -16.51
CA PHE A 89 6.80 0.63 -17.39
C PHE A 89 6.03 1.96 -17.47
N ASN A 90 4.70 1.94 -17.48
CA ASN A 90 3.88 3.15 -17.47
C ASN A 90 4.04 3.98 -16.17
N PHE A 91 4.14 3.32 -15.01
CA PHE A 91 4.42 4.01 -13.74
C PHE A 91 5.80 4.67 -13.76
N LEU A 92 6.82 3.96 -14.26
CA LEU A 92 8.18 4.47 -14.38
C LEU A 92 8.29 5.64 -15.38
N ALA A 93 7.52 5.58 -16.47
CA ALA A 93 7.41 6.66 -17.44
C ALA A 93 6.56 7.85 -16.95
N GLY A 94 5.89 7.73 -15.79
CA GLY A 94 5.07 8.81 -15.22
C GLY A 94 3.69 8.99 -15.85
N GLY A 95 3.23 8.01 -16.64
CA GLY A 95 2.01 8.10 -17.45
C GLY A 95 0.74 7.55 -16.80
N ALA A 96 0.83 6.85 -15.66
CA ALA A 96 -0.34 6.26 -15.03
C ALA A 96 -1.12 7.27 -14.15
N GLY A 97 -2.36 6.92 -13.80
CA GLY A 97 -3.23 7.76 -12.97
C GLY A 97 -2.61 8.14 -11.63
N VAL A 98 -1.93 7.19 -10.95
CA VAL A 98 -1.22 7.48 -9.69
C VAL A 98 -0.13 8.53 -9.89
N ASN A 99 0.58 8.55 -11.01
CA ASN A 99 1.60 9.56 -11.29
C ASN A 99 0.98 10.95 -11.46
N VAL A 100 -0.15 11.05 -12.15
CA VAL A 100 -0.88 12.31 -12.35
C VAL A 100 -1.36 12.87 -11.00
N LEU A 101 -2.02 12.03 -10.19
CA LEU A 101 -2.55 12.42 -8.89
C LEU A 101 -1.45 12.74 -7.88
N ALA A 102 -0.38 11.95 -7.86
CA ALA A 102 0.78 12.18 -7.00
C ALA A 102 1.44 13.51 -7.31
N ARG A 103 1.65 13.85 -8.60
CA ARG A 103 2.15 15.18 -8.99
C ARG A 103 1.24 16.30 -8.53
N HIS A 104 -0.08 16.14 -8.65
CA HIS A 104 -1.03 17.16 -8.20
C HIS A 104 -0.93 17.46 -6.70
N VAL A 105 -0.70 16.44 -5.87
CA VAL A 105 -0.56 16.60 -4.41
C VAL A 105 0.89 16.81 -3.95
N GLY A 106 1.86 16.85 -4.87
CA GLY A 106 3.28 16.95 -4.54
C GLY A 106 3.84 15.74 -3.81
N ALA A 107 3.43 14.53 -4.21
CA ALA A 107 3.98 13.27 -3.74
C ALA A 107 4.88 12.62 -4.82
N GLU A 108 5.95 11.97 -4.38
CA GLU A 108 6.80 11.12 -5.22
C GLU A 108 6.11 9.76 -5.45
N VAL A 109 6.27 9.15 -6.62
CA VAL A 109 5.85 7.76 -6.86
C VAL A 109 7.09 6.88 -6.93
N ARG A 110 7.15 5.85 -6.07
CA ARG A 110 8.23 4.87 -6.04
C ARG A 110 7.70 3.50 -6.45
N VAL A 111 8.18 3.00 -7.58
CA VAL A 111 7.75 1.70 -8.12
C VAL A 111 8.63 0.60 -7.54
N VAL A 112 8.00 -0.40 -6.93
CA VAL A 112 8.69 -1.50 -6.25
C VAL A 112 8.28 -2.81 -6.88
N ASP A 113 9.24 -3.50 -7.48
CA ASP A 113 9.03 -4.86 -7.97
C ASP A 113 9.30 -5.86 -6.84
N VAL A 114 8.21 -6.45 -6.33
CA VAL A 114 8.25 -7.46 -5.25
C VAL A 114 8.02 -8.87 -5.80
N GLY A 115 7.38 -8.99 -6.97
CA GLY A 115 7.04 -10.31 -7.48
C GLY A 115 6.59 -10.40 -8.94
N VAL A 116 6.97 -9.46 -9.80
CA VAL A 116 6.53 -9.52 -11.22
C VAL A 116 7.25 -10.68 -11.92
N ASP A 117 6.54 -11.47 -12.74
CA ASP A 117 7.15 -12.51 -13.58
C ASP A 117 7.77 -11.92 -14.85
N TYR A 118 8.72 -11.01 -14.62
CA TYR A 118 9.49 -10.31 -15.63
C TYR A 118 10.84 -9.90 -15.04
N ASP A 119 11.86 -9.81 -15.90
CA ASP A 119 13.16 -9.23 -15.55
C ASP A 119 13.27 -7.82 -16.11
N PHE A 120 13.24 -6.83 -15.22
CA PHE A 120 13.36 -5.43 -15.59
C PHE A 120 14.81 -4.99 -15.84
N GLY A 121 15.82 -5.83 -15.60
CA GLY A 121 17.22 -5.41 -15.71
C GLY A 121 17.53 -4.19 -14.83
N ASN A 122 18.32 -3.24 -15.34
CA ASN A 122 18.71 -2.02 -14.62
C ASN A 122 17.87 -0.79 -15.03
N VAL A 123 16.55 -0.94 -15.13
CA VAL A 123 15.67 0.17 -15.53
C VAL A 123 15.70 1.30 -14.48
N PRO A 124 15.96 2.56 -14.86
CA PRO A 124 15.99 3.69 -13.92
C PRO A 124 14.67 3.87 -13.17
N GLY A 125 14.76 4.23 -11.88
CA GLY A 125 13.61 4.52 -11.03
C GLY A 125 12.90 3.29 -10.45
N MET A 126 13.28 2.08 -10.86
CA MET A 126 12.77 0.84 -10.28
C MET A 126 13.47 0.52 -8.95
N ILE A 127 12.68 0.18 -7.93
CA ILE A 127 13.18 -0.43 -6.70
C ILE A 127 13.09 -1.95 -6.84
N HIS A 128 14.24 -2.58 -7.04
CA HIS A 128 14.35 -4.04 -7.19
C HIS A 128 14.33 -4.74 -5.82
N ARG A 129 13.23 -5.44 -5.52
CA ARG A 129 13.01 -6.20 -4.26
C ARG A 129 12.27 -7.52 -4.52
N LYS A 130 12.48 -8.10 -5.69
CA LYS A 130 11.75 -9.28 -6.15
C LYS A 130 12.03 -10.47 -5.23
N VAL A 131 10.97 -11.00 -4.64
CA VAL A 131 10.99 -12.18 -3.77
C VAL A 131 10.86 -13.47 -4.58
N ALA A 132 9.96 -13.46 -5.57
CA ALA A 132 9.71 -14.58 -6.48
C ALA A 132 9.22 -14.06 -7.85
N ARG A 133 9.15 -14.94 -8.85
CA ARG A 133 8.52 -14.64 -10.13
C ARG A 133 7.05 -15.04 -10.09
N GLY A 134 6.21 -14.12 -9.64
CA GLY A 134 4.81 -14.36 -9.33
C GLY A 134 4.59 -15.27 -8.12
N THR A 135 3.38 -15.23 -7.56
CA THR A 135 2.97 -16.22 -6.56
C THR A 135 2.58 -17.54 -7.21
N ARG A 136 2.60 -18.63 -6.43
CA ARG A 136 1.91 -19.88 -6.81
C ARG A 136 0.40 -19.68 -6.88
N ASN A 137 -0.28 -20.58 -7.57
CA ASN A 137 -1.73 -20.57 -7.68
C ASN A 137 -2.39 -20.96 -6.35
N LEU A 138 -3.08 -19.99 -5.73
CA LEU A 138 -3.71 -20.17 -4.43
C LEU A 138 -4.92 -21.13 -4.45
N ALA A 139 -5.51 -21.40 -5.61
CA ALA A 139 -6.56 -22.40 -5.77
C ALA A 139 -6.02 -23.83 -5.65
N MET A 140 -4.72 -24.02 -5.88
CA MET A 140 -4.06 -25.33 -5.89
C MET A 140 -3.20 -25.57 -4.63
N GLY A 141 -2.98 -24.55 -3.80
CA GLY A 141 -2.15 -24.64 -2.61
C GLY A 141 -1.67 -23.29 -2.10
N ALA A 142 -0.61 -23.26 -1.29
CA ALA A 142 -0.09 -22.01 -0.75
C ALA A 142 0.55 -21.13 -1.83
N ALA A 143 0.11 -19.87 -1.90
CA ALA A 143 0.62 -18.86 -2.84
C ALA A 143 2.14 -18.58 -2.68
N MET A 144 2.64 -18.68 -1.45
CA MET A 144 4.04 -18.47 -1.10
C MET A 144 4.40 -19.28 0.16
N SER A 145 5.69 -19.46 0.42
CA SER A 145 6.22 -20.09 1.62
C SER A 145 6.20 -19.05 2.75
N ARG A 146 6.38 -19.51 4.00
CA ARG A 146 6.50 -18.58 5.11
C ARG A 146 7.70 -17.64 4.95
N ASP A 147 8.80 -18.14 4.41
CA ASP A 147 10.02 -17.35 4.22
C ASP A 147 9.85 -16.30 3.11
N GLU A 148 9.20 -16.66 2.00
CA GLU A 148 8.82 -15.71 0.93
C GLU A 148 7.88 -14.61 1.48
N MET A 149 6.91 -14.98 2.32
CA MET A 149 6.03 -14.01 2.99
C MET A 149 6.82 -13.07 3.92
N LEU A 150 7.72 -13.61 4.74
CA LEU A 150 8.56 -12.80 5.64
C LEU A 150 9.49 -11.87 4.85
N ALA A 151 10.04 -12.33 3.73
CA ALA A 151 10.86 -11.51 2.84
C ALA A 151 10.04 -10.37 2.22
N ALA A 152 8.81 -10.62 1.75
CA ALA A 152 7.94 -9.58 1.23
C ALA A 152 7.54 -8.54 2.30
N LEU A 153 7.29 -8.98 3.54
CA LEU A 153 7.04 -8.08 4.68
C LEU A 153 8.26 -7.22 5.00
N GLN A 154 9.47 -7.80 4.97
CA GLN A 154 10.72 -7.09 5.20
C GLN A 154 10.89 -5.92 4.21
N VAL A 155 10.54 -6.11 2.94
CA VAL A 155 10.61 -5.04 1.93
C VAL A 155 9.81 -3.81 2.35
N GLY A 156 8.57 -3.99 2.81
CA GLY A 156 7.74 -2.88 3.27
C GLY A 156 8.29 -2.19 4.51
N ILE A 157 8.83 -2.97 5.46
CA ILE A 157 9.44 -2.47 6.70
C ILE A 157 10.68 -1.63 6.38
N ASP A 158 11.58 -2.14 5.52
CA ASP A 158 12.81 -1.46 5.11
C ASP A 158 12.50 -0.14 4.41
N LEU A 159 11.51 -0.12 3.52
CA LEU A 159 11.08 1.09 2.81
C LEU A 159 10.47 2.13 3.77
N ALA A 160 9.75 1.70 4.80
CA ALA A 160 9.21 2.60 5.82
C ALA A 160 10.34 3.20 6.70
N ASP A 161 11.33 2.39 7.09
CA ASP A 161 12.51 2.87 7.83
C ASP A 161 13.36 3.84 6.97
N GLN A 162 13.49 3.58 5.66
CA GLN A 162 14.12 4.50 4.70
C GLN A 162 13.38 5.83 4.58
N CYS A 163 12.05 5.80 4.43
CA CYS A 163 11.20 7.00 4.42
C CYS A 163 11.44 7.86 5.67
N LYS A 164 11.56 7.24 6.84
CA LYS A 164 11.86 7.95 8.08
C LYS A 164 13.22 8.64 8.02
N ALA A 165 14.25 7.97 7.50
CA ALA A 165 15.59 8.53 7.35
C ALA A 165 15.64 9.71 6.35
N GLU A 166 14.82 9.67 5.30
CA GLU A 166 14.70 10.72 4.28
C GLU A 166 13.83 11.92 4.71
N GLY A 167 13.16 11.80 5.87
CA GLY A 167 12.22 12.80 6.39
C GLY A 167 10.89 12.82 5.65
N ILE A 168 10.48 11.71 5.03
CA ILE A 168 9.15 11.57 4.45
C ILE A 168 8.12 11.52 5.59
N ALA A 169 7.14 12.41 5.54
CA ALA A 169 6.13 12.56 6.58
C ALA A 169 4.86 11.75 6.32
N LEU A 170 4.49 11.57 5.04
CA LEU A 170 3.31 10.79 4.65
C LEU A 170 3.69 9.74 3.62
N VAL A 171 3.22 8.52 3.87
CA VAL A 171 3.41 7.36 2.98
C VAL A 171 2.04 6.86 2.55
N GLY A 172 1.82 6.82 1.24
CA GLY A 172 0.71 6.10 0.61
C GLY A 172 1.20 4.77 0.03
N THR A 173 0.31 3.80 -0.02
CA THR A 173 0.56 2.51 -0.67
C THR A 173 -0.46 2.29 -1.79
N GLY A 174 0.02 1.71 -2.87
CA GLY A 174 -0.74 1.24 -4.00
C GLY A 174 -0.08 -0.02 -4.54
N GLU A 175 -0.76 -0.68 -5.45
CA GLU A 175 -0.38 -2.01 -5.91
C GLU A 175 -0.70 -2.19 -7.40
N MET A 176 -0.06 -3.17 -8.01
CA MET A 176 -0.31 -3.57 -9.39
C MET A 176 -0.03 -5.06 -9.54
N GLY A 177 -1.06 -5.82 -9.90
CA GLY A 177 -0.93 -7.22 -10.25
C GLY A 177 -2.19 -7.73 -10.90
N ILE A 178 -2.11 -8.32 -12.08
CA ILE A 178 -3.30 -8.93 -12.67
C ILE A 178 -3.81 -10.06 -11.77
N GLY A 179 -5.12 -10.05 -11.49
CA GLY A 179 -5.77 -11.03 -10.63
C GLY A 179 -5.61 -10.82 -9.12
N ASN A 180 -4.97 -9.73 -8.68
CA ASN A 180 -4.73 -9.38 -7.26
C ASN A 180 -5.99 -9.25 -6.38
N THR A 181 -7.16 -8.96 -6.96
CA THR A 181 -8.42 -8.84 -6.22
C THR A 181 -8.87 -10.19 -5.65
N THR A 182 -8.55 -11.31 -6.30
CA THR A 182 -8.87 -12.66 -5.83
C THR A 182 -8.16 -13.04 -4.52
N PRO A 183 -6.81 -12.95 -4.40
CA PRO A 183 -6.15 -13.15 -3.11
C PRO A 183 -6.60 -12.12 -2.07
N SER A 184 -6.91 -10.89 -2.47
CA SER A 184 -7.45 -9.87 -1.55
C SER A 184 -8.79 -10.30 -0.94
N SER A 185 -9.74 -10.75 -1.76
CA SER A 185 -11.03 -11.28 -1.28
C SER A 185 -10.84 -12.54 -0.42
N ALA A 186 -9.91 -13.43 -0.79
CA ALA A 186 -9.60 -14.62 0.01
C ALA A 186 -9.06 -14.25 1.41
N ILE A 187 -8.15 -13.27 1.49
CA ILE A 187 -7.65 -12.76 2.77
C ILE A 187 -8.80 -12.15 3.59
N ILE A 188 -9.65 -11.32 2.98
CA ILE A 188 -10.79 -10.71 3.68
C ILE A 188 -11.75 -11.78 4.21
N ALA A 189 -12.10 -12.79 3.41
CA ALA A 189 -12.94 -13.90 3.86
C ALA A 189 -12.32 -14.62 5.07
N ALA A 190 -11.02 -14.94 4.98
CA ALA A 190 -10.31 -15.66 6.04
C ALA A 190 -10.24 -14.89 7.36
N ILE A 191 -9.97 -13.57 7.33
CA ILE A 191 -9.83 -12.77 8.56
C ILE A 191 -11.16 -12.32 9.15
N SER A 192 -12.20 -12.16 8.33
CA SER A 192 -13.50 -11.64 8.77
C SER A 192 -14.54 -12.72 9.06
N GLY A 193 -14.32 -13.95 8.57
CA GLY A 193 -15.30 -15.04 8.65
C GLY A 193 -16.52 -14.85 7.75
N LYS A 194 -16.55 -13.83 6.89
CA LYS A 194 -17.60 -13.61 5.90
C LYS A 194 -17.53 -14.66 4.78
N SER A 195 -18.66 -14.90 4.13
CA SER A 195 -18.70 -15.80 2.97
C SER A 195 -17.92 -15.20 1.80
N VAL A 196 -17.38 -16.05 0.93
CA VAL A 196 -16.66 -15.60 -0.28
C VAL A 196 -17.58 -14.72 -1.14
N SER A 197 -18.86 -15.07 -1.27
CA SER A 197 -19.86 -14.30 -2.02
C SER A 197 -20.10 -12.88 -1.47
N ASP A 198 -19.84 -12.63 -0.18
CA ASP A 198 -20.01 -11.29 0.41
C ASP A 198 -18.81 -10.36 0.15
N VAL A 199 -17.66 -10.93 -0.23
CA VAL A 199 -16.38 -10.22 -0.30
C VAL A 199 -15.72 -10.31 -1.67
N THR A 200 -16.28 -11.12 -2.57
CA THR A 200 -15.97 -11.07 -4.00
C THR A 200 -16.90 -10.08 -4.68
N HIS A 201 -16.34 -9.33 -5.62
CA HIS A 201 -17.13 -8.51 -6.51
C HIS A 201 -16.55 -8.58 -7.91
N ARG A 202 -17.16 -7.85 -8.85
CA ARG A 202 -16.64 -7.75 -10.20
C ARG A 202 -15.27 -7.07 -10.12
N GLY A 203 -14.21 -7.84 -10.37
CA GLY A 203 -12.85 -7.31 -10.53
C GLY A 203 -12.73 -6.54 -11.85
N THR A 204 -11.52 -6.42 -12.38
CA THR A 204 -11.29 -5.66 -13.62
C THR A 204 -11.89 -6.39 -14.85
N GLY A 205 -13.11 -6.01 -15.22
CA GLY A 205 -13.76 -6.40 -16.47
C GLY A 205 -14.68 -7.62 -16.43
N ILE A 206 -14.72 -8.39 -15.33
CA ILE A 206 -15.54 -9.61 -15.24
C ILE A 206 -17.04 -9.24 -15.08
N ASN A 207 -17.91 -9.92 -15.84
CA ASN A 207 -19.36 -9.80 -15.75
C ASN A 207 -19.98 -11.13 -15.26
N ASP A 208 -21.29 -11.14 -15.02
CA ASP A 208 -22.01 -12.32 -14.50
C ASP A 208 -22.19 -13.46 -15.53
N ALA A 209 -21.65 -13.29 -16.74
CA ALA A 209 -21.72 -14.26 -17.84
C ALA A 209 -20.38 -14.96 -18.12
N ALA A 210 -19.34 -14.65 -17.34
CA ALA A 210 -18.03 -15.28 -17.39
C ALA A 210 -17.95 -16.49 -16.44
#